data_AF-A0A1E4B8A6-F1
#
_entry.id   AF-A0A1E4B8A6-F1
#
_cell.length_a   1.000
_cell.length_b   1.000
_cell.length_c   1.000
_cell.angle_alpha   90.00
_cell.angle_beta   90.00
_cell.angle_gamma   90.00
#
_symmetry.space_group_name_H-M   'P 1'
#
loop_
_entity.id
_entity.type
_entity.pdbx_description
1 polymer ?
#
loop_
_entity_poly.entity_id
_entity_poly.type
_entity_poly.pdbx_seq_one_letter_code
_entity_poly.pdbx_strand_id
1 'polypeptide(L)'
;MTRTDQNEQLHVTTVEIEGRRLSVSVAIEFDGVEHIGHLWYADEEWDDEEVRDHGAIPGQSPEEVLAHARQLSQAELALRFQRAQADKRRFHGLRQITEDVLSRIRHLNAVAISMRAGLLDLEEAAAEIDETEKRLHEMVGQLRHFAGVAS
;
A
#
# COMPACT_ATOMS: atom_id res chain seq x y z
N MET A 1 -8.41 19.15 18.99
CA MET A 1 -6.95 19.15 19.21
C MET A 1 -6.37 18.02 18.37
N THR A 2 -5.91 18.35 17.17
CA THR A 2 -5.27 17.40 16.25
C THR A 2 -3.82 17.29 16.69
N ARG A 3 -3.45 16.16 17.29
CA ARG A 3 -2.06 15.84 17.61
C ARG A 3 -1.38 15.55 16.28
N THR A 4 -0.77 16.58 15.69
CA THR A 4 0.17 16.42 14.58
C THR A 4 1.40 15.77 15.20
N ASP A 5 1.39 14.44 15.30
CA ASP A 5 2.55 13.68 15.74
C ASP A 5 3.67 13.91 14.72
N GLN A 6 4.63 14.75 15.09
CA GLN A 6 5.94 14.75 14.48
C GLN A 6 6.59 13.42 14.88
N ASN A 7 6.31 12.38 14.10
CA ASN A 7 7.04 11.12 14.16
C ASN A 7 8.45 11.41 13.63
N GLU A 8 9.33 11.88 14.52
CA GLU A 8 10.72 12.15 14.19
C GLU A 8 11.38 10.85 13.75
N GLN A 9 11.71 10.76 12.46
CA GLN A 9 12.39 9.59 11.91
C GLN A 9 13.87 9.66 12.30
N LEU A 10 14.32 8.71 13.10
CA LEU A 10 15.70 8.64 13.57
C LEU A 10 16.52 7.78 12.60
N HIS A 11 17.60 8.33 12.04
CA HIS A 11 18.48 7.58 11.16
C HIS A 11 19.12 6.39 11.90
N VAL A 12 19.04 5.22 11.28
CA VAL A 12 19.60 3.96 11.78
C VAL A 12 20.90 3.65 11.05
N THR A 13 20.84 3.53 9.72
CA THR A 13 21.99 3.18 8.86
C THR A 13 21.66 3.40 7.38
N THR A 14 22.59 3.10 6.49
CA THR A 14 22.37 3.00 5.05
C THR A 14 22.60 1.55 4.61
N VAL A 15 21.75 1.03 3.72
CA VAL A 15 21.80 -0.34 3.19
C VAL A 15 21.91 -0.30 1.66
N GLU A 16 22.70 -1.21 1.08
CA GLU A 16 22.76 -1.39 -0.36
C GLU A 16 21.92 -2.63 -0.76
N ILE A 17 20.84 -2.41 -1.51
CA ILE A 17 19.91 -3.47 -1.93
C ILE A 17 19.68 -3.33 -3.44
N GLU A 18 19.92 -4.40 -4.20
CA GLU A 18 19.66 -4.43 -5.65
C GLU A 18 20.36 -3.29 -6.43
N GLY A 19 21.53 -2.84 -5.93
CA GLY A 19 22.28 -1.73 -6.54
C GLY A 19 21.78 -0.33 -6.17
N ARG A 20 20.74 -0.23 -5.32
CA ARG A 20 20.21 1.02 -4.77
C ARG A 20 20.77 1.25 -3.36
N ARG A 21 21.10 2.49 -3.05
CA ARG A 21 21.56 2.91 -1.73
C ARG A 21 20.41 3.55 -0.96
N LEU A 22 19.92 2.84 0.05
CA LEU A 22 18.74 3.25 0.80
C LEU A 22 19.14 3.72 2.19
N SER A 23 18.71 4.92 2.56
CA SER A 23 18.75 5.41 3.94
C SER A 23 17.66 4.71 4.74
N VAL A 24 18.04 4.13 5.88
CA VAL A 24 17.13 3.47 6.82
C VAL A 24 16.95 4.34 8.05
N SER A 25 15.70 4.68 8.35
CA SER A 25 15.31 5.40 9.56
C SER A 25 14.27 4.59 10.35
N VAL A 26 14.07 4.94 11.62
CA VAL A 26 13.02 4.37 12.47
C VAL A 26 12.13 5.47 13.01
N ALA A 27 10.82 5.31 12.84
CA ALA A 27 9.81 6.12 13.51
C ALA A 27 9.31 5.35 14.74
N ILE A 28 9.24 6.01 15.90
CA ILE A 28 8.90 5.38 17.18
C ILE A 28 7.60 5.96 17.72
N GLU A 29 6.62 5.10 17.97
CA GLU A 29 5.32 5.43 18.55
C GLU A 29 5.17 4.75 19.91
N PHE A 30 4.32 5.28 20.78
CA PHE A 30 3.95 4.63 22.04
C PHE A 30 2.50 4.18 21.96
N ASP A 31 2.24 2.88 22.11
CA ASP A 31 0.90 2.29 21.91
C ASP A 31 0.02 2.28 23.17
N GLY A 32 0.56 2.77 24.30
CA GLY A 32 -0.09 2.73 25.61
C GLY A 32 0.46 1.66 26.55
N VAL A 33 1.27 0.73 26.04
CA VAL A 33 1.92 -0.35 26.78
C VAL A 33 3.43 -0.31 26.58
N GLU A 34 3.91 -0.23 25.34
CA GLU A 34 5.34 -0.22 24.98
C GLU A 34 5.64 0.78 23.85
N HIS A 35 6.93 1.02 23.60
CA HIS A 35 7.38 1.78 22.44
C HIS A 35 7.55 0.83 21.25
N ILE A 36 6.96 1.21 20.11
CA ILE A 36 6.99 0.44 18.87
C ILE A 36 7.69 1.26 17.78
N GLY A 37 8.78 0.70 17.25
CA GLY A 37 9.50 1.24 16.10
C GLY A 37 9.05 0.62 14.79
N HIS A 38 8.99 1.45 13.75
CA HIS A 38 8.80 1.02 12.36
C HIS A 38 9.92 1.57 11.48
N LEU A 39 10.54 0.71 10.69
CA LEU A 39 11.58 1.13 9.75
C LEU A 39 10.98 1.83 8.55
N TRP A 40 11.73 2.78 8.02
CA TRP A 40 11.49 3.47 6.76
C TRP A 40 12.74 3.36 5.90
N TYR A 41 12.53 3.12 4.61
CA TYR A 41 13.57 3.05 3.60
C TYR A 41 13.32 4.18 2.61
N ALA A 42 14.29 5.06 2.45
CA ALA A 42 14.27 6.15 1.49
C ALA A 42 15.46 6.00 0.54
N ASP A 43 15.22 6.18 -0.76
CA ASP A 43 16.29 6.18 -1.75
C ASP A 43 16.97 7.56 -1.78
N GLU A 44 18.30 7.61 -1.61
CA GLU A 44 19.05 8.87 -1.62
C GLU A 44 19.06 9.54 -3.01
N GLU A 45 18.82 8.79 -4.09
CA GLU A 45 18.79 9.30 -5.47
C GLU A 45 17.36 9.64 -5.95
N TRP A 46 16.32 9.09 -5.31
CA TRP A 46 14.92 9.23 -5.73
C TRP A 46 14.03 9.66 -4.56
N ASP A 47 13.77 10.97 -4.45
CA ASP A 47 13.01 11.60 -3.35
C ASP A 47 11.55 11.09 -3.20
N ASP A 48 10.98 10.42 -4.20
CA ASP A 48 9.55 10.05 -4.22
C ASP A 48 9.26 8.61 -3.73
N GLU A 49 10.28 7.81 -3.40
CA GLU A 49 10.09 6.39 -3.07
C GLU A 49 10.48 6.04 -1.63
N GLU A 50 9.66 6.48 -0.67
CA GLU A 50 9.70 5.95 0.68
C GLU A 50 8.92 4.62 0.78
N VAL A 51 9.47 3.67 1.54
CA VAL A 51 8.85 2.38 1.84
C VAL A 51 8.87 2.18 3.35
N ARG A 52 7.69 2.01 3.97
CA ARG A 52 7.56 1.69 5.39
C ARG A 52 7.55 0.18 5.62
N ASP A 53 8.37 -0.30 6.54
CA ASP A 53 8.28 -1.67 7.08
C ASP A 53 7.06 -1.81 8.00
N HIS A 54 6.31 -2.90 7.81
CA HIS A 54 5.22 -3.26 8.70
C HIS A 54 5.69 -4.09 9.91
N GLY A 55 6.93 -4.59 9.90
CA GLY A 55 7.55 -5.26 11.04
C GLY A 55 7.80 -4.30 12.20
N ALA A 56 7.18 -4.58 13.35
CA ALA A 56 7.41 -3.84 14.59
C ALA A 56 8.78 -4.13 15.20
N ILE A 57 9.34 -3.12 15.88
CA ILE A 57 10.52 -3.22 16.74
C ILE A 57 10.10 -2.76 18.14
N PRO A 58 9.76 -3.68 19.06
CA PRO A 58 9.32 -3.32 20.40
C PRO A 58 10.49 -2.90 21.30
N GLY A 59 10.18 -2.10 22.32
CA GLY A 59 11.10 -1.70 23.38
C GLY A 59 10.38 -1.00 24.53
N GLN A 60 10.95 -1.04 25.73
CA GLN A 60 10.41 -0.38 26.92
C GLN A 60 10.70 1.13 26.92
N SER A 61 11.61 1.60 26.07
CA SER A 61 11.90 3.01 25.84
C SER A 61 12.23 3.28 24.36
N PRO A 62 12.16 4.54 23.89
CA PRO A 62 12.59 4.89 22.54
C PRO A 62 14.05 4.55 22.24
N GLU A 63 14.93 4.67 23.24
CA GLU A 63 16.35 4.33 23.12
C GLU A 63 16.55 2.82 22.91
N GLU A 64 15.73 1.99 23.57
CA GLU A 64 15.78 0.53 23.40
C GLU A 64 15.32 0.14 22.00
N VAL A 65 14.22 0.73 21.51
CA VAL A 65 13.75 0.53 20.12
C VAL A 65 14.84 0.92 19.12
N LEU A 66 15.49 2.07 19.31
CA LEU A 66 16.57 2.53 18.45
C LEU A 66 17.80 1.59 18.52
N ALA A 67 18.14 1.08 19.70
CA ALA A 67 19.22 0.12 19.87
C ALA A 67 18.91 -1.20 19.13
N HIS A 68 17.68 -1.73 19.25
CA HIS A 68 17.23 -2.90 18.50
C HIS A 68 17.28 -2.65 16.99
N ALA A 69 16.83 -1.50 16.51
CA ALA A 69 16.90 -1.14 15.09
C ALA A 69 18.35 -1.12 14.57
N ARG A 70 19.29 -0.59 15.37
CA ARG A 70 20.73 -0.53 15.02
C ARG A 70 21.45 -1.87 15.07
N GLN A 71 20.90 -2.86 15.77
CA GLN A 71 21.45 -4.21 15.83
C GLN A 71 21.07 -5.07 14.62
N LEU A 72 20.09 -4.64 13.82
CA LEU A 72 19.71 -5.34 12.60
C LEU A 72 20.87 -5.38 11.61
N SER A 73 21.19 -6.59 11.16
CA SER A 73 22.17 -6.82 10.12
C SER A 73 21.67 -6.32 8.76
N GLN A 74 22.60 -6.08 7.84
CA GLN A 74 22.29 -5.72 6.45
C GLN A 74 21.37 -6.75 5.77
N ALA A 75 21.54 -8.04 6.08
CA ALA A 75 20.69 -9.10 5.54
C ALA A 75 19.24 -9.04 6.08
N GLU A 76 19.06 -8.73 7.36
CA GLU A 76 17.73 -8.56 7.96
C GLU A 76 17.02 -7.33 7.42
N LEU A 77 17.76 -6.21 7.27
CA LEU A 77 17.25 -4.99 6.66
C LEU A 77 16.82 -5.23 5.21
N ALA A 78 17.61 -5.99 4.43
CA ALA A 78 17.25 -6.35 3.07
C ALA A 78 16.01 -7.22 3.00
N LEU A 79 15.88 -8.22 3.88
CA LEU A 79 14.71 -9.09 3.92
C LEU A 79 13.43 -8.32 4.30
N ARG A 80 13.52 -7.41 5.28
CA ARG A 80 12.42 -6.54 5.70
C ARG A 80 12.00 -5.61 4.56
N PHE A 81 12.95 -5.00 3.84
CA PHE A 81 12.66 -4.17 2.67
C PHE A 81 11.97 -4.95 1.54
N GLN A 82 12.43 -6.17 1.22
CA GLN A 82 11.80 -7.01 0.20
C GLN A 82 10.35 -7.36 0.55
N ARG A 83 10.06 -7.64 1.83
CA ARG A 83 8.69 -7.86 2.32
C ARG A 83 7.84 -6.61 2.18
N ALA A 84 8.34 -5.46 2.65
CA ALA A 84 7.65 -4.19 2.55
C ALA A 84 7.36 -3.80 1.08
N GLN A 85 8.29 -4.04 0.15
CA GLN A 85 8.07 -3.85 -1.27
C GLN A 85 7.03 -4.81 -1.87
N ALA A 86 7.07 -6.09 -1.49
CA ALA A 86 6.06 -7.05 -1.93
C ALA A 86 4.65 -6.63 -1.49
N ASP A 87 4.52 -6.17 -0.24
CA ASP A 87 3.27 -5.65 0.31
C ASP A 87 2.84 -4.35 -0.38
N LYS A 88 3.75 -3.37 -0.56
CA LYS A 88 3.48 -2.12 -1.30
C LYS A 88 2.95 -2.42 -2.70
N ARG A 89 3.60 -3.32 -3.45
CA ARG A 89 3.15 -3.73 -4.80
C ARG A 89 1.76 -4.38 -4.76
N ARG A 90 1.51 -5.27 -3.80
CA ARG A 90 0.22 -5.95 -3.62
C ARG A 90 -0.90 -4.97 -3.30
N PHE A 91 -0.70 -4.07 -2.34
CA PHE A 91 -1.70 -3.09 -1.92
C PHE A 91 -1.95 -2.02 -2.99
N HIS A 92 -0.92 -1.56 -3.71
CA HIS A 92 -1.11 -0.66 -4.86
C HIS A 92 -1.93 -1.31 -5.96
N GLY A 93 -1.59 -2.54 -6.37
CA GLY A 93 -2.37 -3.27 -7.38
C GLY A 93 -3.81 -3.48 -6.96
N LEU A 94 -4.03 -3.86 -5.70
CA LEU A 94 -5.38 -4.02 -5.14
C LEU A 94 -6.18 -2.72 -5.17
N ARG A 95 -5.54 -1.61 -4.77
CA ARG A 95 -6.17 -0.28 -4.76
C ARG A 95 -6.56 0.17 -6.15
N GLN A 96 -5.65 0.07 -7.12
CA GLN A 96 -5.92 0.48 -8.50
C GLN A 96 -7.09 -0.29 -9.10
N ILE A 97 -7.12 -1.62 -8.94
CA ILE A 97 -8.23 -2.43 -9.46
C ILE A 97 -9.55 -2.09 -8.75
N THR A 98 -9.51 -1.79 -7.45
CA THR A 98 -10.69 -1.35 -6.71
C THR A 98 -11.23 -0.01 -7.23
N GLU A 99 -10.35 0.94 -7.51
CA GLU A 99 -10.71 2.24 -8.10
C GLU A 99 -11.34 2.07 -9.49
N ASP A 100 -10.78 1.19 -10.33
CA ASP A 100 -11.32 0.86 -11.65
C ASP A 100 -12.71 0.20 -11.57
N VAL A 101 -12.91 -0.75 -10.63
CA VAL A 101 -14.20 -1.38 -10.37
C VAL A 101 -15.25 -0.33 -9.94
N LEU A 102 -14.91 0.55 -9.01
CA LEU A 102 -15.80 1.62 -8.56
C LEU A 102 -16.17 2.57 -9.69
N SER A 103 -15.20 2.95 -10.52
CA SER A 103 -15.44 3.79 -11.70
C SER A 103 -16.45 3.15 -12.66
N ARG A 104 -16.29 1.86 -12.95
CA ARG A 104 -17.21 1.11 -13.81
C ARG A 104 -18.60 0.94 -13.22
N ILE A 105 -18.73 0.72 -11.91
CA ILE A 105 -20.04 0.67 -11.24
C ILE A 105 -20.75 2.04 -11.36
N ARG A 106 -20.02 3.15 -11.17
CA ARG A 106 -20.58 4.49 -11.36
C ARG A 106 -21.04 4.72 -12.80
N HIS A 107 -20.26 4.25 -13.78
CA HIS A 107 -20.62 4.30 -15.20
C HIS A 107 -21.91 3.52 -15.48
N LEU A 108 -22.00 2.28 -15.01
CA LEU A 108 -23.21 1.44 -15.08
C LEU A 108 -24.45 2.14 -14.52
N ASN A 109 -24.30 2.75 -13.35
CA ASN A 109 -25.38 3.52 -12.72
C ASN A 109 -25.80 4.73 -13.58
N ALA A 110 -24.84 5.44 -14.19
CA ALA A 110 -25.14 6.56 -15.06
C ALA A 110 -25.89 6.14 -16.33
N VAL A 111 -25.46 5.06 -16.98
CA VAL A 111 -26.13 4.49 -18.16
C VAL A 111 -27.56 4.06 -17.81
N ALA A 112 -27.76 3.34 -16.70
CA ALA A 112 -29.08 2.88 -16.26
C ALA A 112 -30.05 4.05 -15.94
N ILE A 113 -29.55 5.14 -15.36
CA ILE A 113 -30.34 6.36 -15.10
C ILE A 113 -30.72 7.04 -16.41
N SER A 114 -29.78 7.19 -17.33
CA SER A 114 -30.01 7.80 -18.65
C SER A 114 -30.98 6.99 -19.51
N MET A 115 -30.90 5.65 -19.48
CA MET A 115 -31.90 4.76 -20.06
C MET A 115 -33.29 4.99 -19.47
N ARG A 116 -33.41 5.00 -18.13
CA ARG A 116 -34.69 5.23 -17.45
C ARG A 116 -35.29 6.60 -17.78
N ALA A 117 -34.45 7.60 -18.01
CA ALA A 117 -34.86 8.94 -18.43
C ALA A 117 -35.24 9.01 -19.93
N GLY A 118 -35.07 7.93 -20.70
CA GLY A 118 -35.33 7.90 -22.14
C GLY A 118 -34.32 8.69 -22.97
N LEU A 119 -33.13 8.96 -22.42
CA LEU A 119 -32.08 9.77 -23.03
C LEU A 119 -31.06 8.94 -23.82
N LEU A 120 -31.14 7.60 -23.74
CA LEU A 120 -30.31 6.65 -24.45
C LEU A 120 -31.19 5.66 -25.21
N ASP A 121 -30.66 5.19 -26.35
CA ASP A 121 -31.27 4.08 -27.07
C ASP A 121 -31.20 2.79 -26.23
N LEU A 122 -32.28 2.02 -26.26
CA LEU A 122 -32.48 0.85 -25.40
C LEU A 122 -31.57 -0.32 -25.77
N GLU A 123 -31.26 -0.47 -27.05
CA GLU A 123 -30.44 -1.56 -27.57
C GLU A 123 -28.95 -1.25 -27.37
N GLU A 124 -28.55 0.00 -27.63
CA GLU A 124 -27.19 0.48 -27.38
C GLU A 124 -26.83 0.44 -25.89
N ALA A 125 -27.73 0.90 -25.03
CA ALA A 125 -27.46 0.92 -23.58
C ALA A 125 -27.48 -0.48 -22.95
N ALA A 126 -28.28 -1.42 -23.48
CA ALA A 126 -28.23 -2.81 -23.05
C ALA A 126 -26.88 -3.47 -23.41
N ALA A 127 -26.36 -3.20 -24.61
CA ALA A 127 -25.05 -3.70 -25.04
C ALA A 127 -23.90 -3.13 -24.18
N GLU A 128 -23.97 -1.85 -23.83
CA GLU A 128 -22.98 -1.18 -22.98
C GLU A 128 -22.99 -1.71 -21.53
N ILE A 129 -24.17 -2.01 -20.99
CA ILE A 129 -24.35 -2.65 -19.69
C ILE A 129 -23.71 -4.04 -19.68
N ASP A 130 -24.02 -4.88 -20.68
CA ASP A 130 -23.48 -6.24 -20.81
C ASP A 130 -21.95 -6.26 -20.93
N GLU A 131 -21.38 -5.33 -21.71
CA GLU A 131 -19.93 -5.21 -21.86
C GLU A 131 -19.25 -4.77 -20.55
N THR A 132 -19.87 -3.81 -19.85
CA THR A 132 -19.34 -3.31 -18.58
C THR A 132 -19.41 -4.39 -17.49
N GLU A 133 -20.47 -5.19 -17.45
CA GLU A 133 -20.64 -6.31 -16.52
C GLU A 133 -19.58 -7.41 -16.75
N LYS A 134 -19.32 -7.79 -18.01
CA LYS A 134 -18.26 -8.77 -18.34
C LYS A 134 -16.90 -8.31 -17.84
N ARG A 135 -16.55 -7.04 -18.08
CA ARG A 135 -15.28 -6.45 -17.62
C ARG A 135 -15.19 -6.39 -16.10
N LEU A 136 -16.29 -6.10 -15.40
CA LEU A 136 -16.35 -6.14 -13.95
C LEU A 136 -16.07 -7.55 -13.42
N HIS A 137 -16.66 -8.58 -14.03
CA HIS A 137 -16.38 -9.97 -13.65
C HIS A 137 -14.92 -10.38 -13.85
N GLU A 138 -14.30 -9.96 -14.96
CA GLU A 138 -12.88 -10.19 -15.22
C GLU A 138 -11.99 -9.51 -14.16
N MET A 139 -12.28 -8.24 -13.82
CA MET A 139 -11.56 -7.49 -12.78
C MET A 139 -11.70 -8.13 -11.39
N VAL A 140 -12.90 -8.58 -11.03
CA VAL A 140 -13.13 -9.32 -9.78
C VAL A 140 -12.39 -10.65 -9.76
N GLY A 141 -12.25 -11.32 -10.91
CA GLY A 141 -11.40 -12.50 -11.07
C GLY A 141 -9.93 -12.20 -10.78
N GLN A 142 -9.41 -11.09 -11.29
CA GLN A 142 -8.03 -10.64 -11.07
C GLN A 142 -7.77 -10.27 -9.60
N LEU A 143 -8.74 -9.66 -8.89
CA LEU A 143 -8.62 -9.34 -7.47
C LEU A 143 -8.27 -10.56 -6.58
N ARG A 144 -8.76 -11.76 -6.93
CA ARG A 144 -8.44 -12.99 -6.18
C ARG A 144 -6.94 -13.33 -6.22
N HIS A 145 -6.24 -12.96 -7.30
CA HIS A 145 -4.81 -13.17 -7.45
C HIS A 145 -4.01 -12.27 -6.49
N PHE A 146 -4.40 -11.00 -6.37
CA PHE A 146 -3.78 -10.05 -5.43
C PHE A 146 -4.15 -10.34 -3.97
N ALA A 147 -5.31 -10.94 -3.71
CA ALA A 147 -5.73 -11.32 -2.37
C ALA A 147 -5.00 -12.56 -1.81
N GLY A 148 -4.24 -13.30 -2.63
CA GLY A 148 -3.53 -14.51 -2.19
C GLY A 148 -4.45 -15.69 -1.86
N VAL A 149 -5.70 -15.68 -2.34
CA VAL A 149 -6.71 -16.72 -2.07
C VAL A 149 -6.68 -17.84 -3.12
N ALA A 150 -5.90 -17.68 -4.19
CA ALA A 150 -5.64 -18.74 -5.16
C ALA A 150 -4.31 -19.44 -4.85
N SER A 151 -4.39 -20.52 -4.06
CA SER A 151 -3.45 -21.65 -4.11
C SER A 151 -4.13 -22.79 -4.85
#